data_AF-A0A2N2IS98-F1
#
_entry.id   AF-A0A2N2IS98-F1
#
_cell.length_a   1.000
_cell.length_b   1.000
_cell.length_c   1.000
_cell.angle_alpha   90.00
_cell.angle_beta   90.00
_cell.angle_gamma   90.00
#
_symmetry.space_group_name_H-M   'P 1'
#
loop_
_entity.id
_entity.type
_entity.pdbx_description
1 polymer ?
#
loop_
_entity_poly.entity_id
_entity_poly.type
_entity_poly.pdbx_seq_one_letter_code
_entity_poly.pdbx_strand_id
1 'polypeptide(L)'
;MASTSDLKKNLKILVDGDPYTVVEAQFVKPGKGTAFTKCRIKNLITGSVLERTWRSNESIELANTENRKMEFLYSEGEHFVFMDRETYEQFHVEAEVLGDDSRWLIDNLVTDVLFFNEKPVGVELPTFVEMQIVHCEPGVRGDTATGASKPATLITGATVQVPLFVNEGEWLKIDTRTGEYVERVKK
;
A
#
# COMPACT_ATOMS: atom_id res chain seq x y z
N MET A 1 24.09 7.85 11.11
CA MET A 1 23.56 7.16 12.30
C MET A 1 22.63 8.10 13.02
N ALA A 2 21.45 7.61 13.39
CA ALA A 2 20.48 8.34 14.19
C ALA A 2 20.67 8.01 15.68
N SER A 3 20.14 8.87 16.54
CA SER A 3 20.13 8.74 17.99
C SER A 3 18.77 8.28 18.50
N THR A 4 18.68 7.84 19.75
CA THR A 4 17.39 7.42 20.33
C THR A 4 16.34 8.53 20.39
N SER A 5 16.75 9.81 20.33
CA SER A 5 15.82 10.95 20.25
C SER A 5 15.19 11.11 18.87
N ASP A 6 15.78 10.52 17.83
CA ASP A 6 15.25 10.57 16.47
C ASP A 6 14.17 9.51 16.23
N LEU A 7 14.04 8.52 17.14
CA LEU A 7 13.01 7.48 17.09
C LEU A 7 11.61 8.07 17.20
N LYS A 8 10.97 8.21 16.05
CA LYS A 8 9.60 8.70 15.90
C LYS A 8 8.87 7.84 14.87
N LYS A 9 7.54 7.91 14.89
CA LYS A 9 6.68 7.23 13.92
C LYS A 9 7.14 7.50 12.49
N ASN A 10 7.12 6.47 11.66
CA ASN A 10 7.55 6.43 10.25
C ASN A 10 9.06 6.57 10.01
N LEU A 11 9.91 6.63 11.06
CA LEU A 11 11.35 6.53 10.86
C LEU A 11 11.70 5.14 10.33
N LYS A 12 12.46 5.08 9.23
CA LYS A 12 12.93 3.83 8.62
C LYS A 12 14.34 3.51 9.13
N ILE A 13 14.46 2.40 9.85
CA ILE A 13 15.69 1.99 10.54
C ILE A 13 16.13 0.61 10.06
N LEU A 14 17.42 0.34 10.14
CA LEU A 14 17.98 -0.97 9.86
C LEU A 14 18.12 -1.74 11.17
N VAL A 15 17.57 -2.95 11.21
CA VAL A 15 17.67 -3.86 12.36
C VAL A 15 18.05 -5.23 11.83
N ASP A 16 19.21 -5.72 12.27
CA ASP A 16 19.74 -7.05 11.93
C ASP A 16 19.82 -7.31 10.41
N GLY A 17 20.08 -6.25 9.63
CA GLY A 17 20.20 -6.30 8.17
C GLY A 17 18.90 -6.03 7.39
N ASP A 18 17.75 -6.00 8.09
CA ASP A 18 16.45 -5.80 7.47
C ASP A 18 15.92 -4.37 7.69
N PRO A 19 15.12 -3.83 6.73
CA PRO A 19 14.51 -2.52 6.85
C PRO A 19 13.22 -2.58 7.69
N TYR A 20 13.12 -1.72 8.70
CA TYR A 20 11.94 -1.58 9.55
C TYR A 20 11.42 -0.15 9.54
N THR A 21 10.12 0.03 9.72
CA THR A 21 9.50 1.33 10.01
C THR A 21 9.02 1.37 11.46
N VAL A 22 9.27 2.48 12.14
CA VAL A 22 8.79 2.71 13.51
C VAL A 22 7.28 2.98 13.46
N VAL A 23 6.48 2.10 14.06
CA VAL A 23 5.03 2.24 14.16
C VAL A 23 4.67 3.12 15.36
N GLU A 24 5.36 2.89 16.47
CA GLU A 24 5.15 3.58 17.74
C GLU A 24 6.47 3.70 18.49
N ALA A 25 6.70 4.82 19.17
CA ALA A 25 7.86 5.05 20.02
C ALA A 25 7.44 5.69 21.34
N GLN A 26 7.84 5.08 22.45
CA GLN A 26 7.56 5.52 23.81
C GLN A 26 8.87 5.75 24.56
N PHE A 27 9.16 7.01 24.85
CA PHE A 27 10.28 7.38 25.71
C PHE A 27 9.91 7.19 27.19
N VAL A 28 10.75 6.46 27.92
CA VAL A 28 10.56 6.17 29.34
C VAL A 28 11.78 6.64 30.13
N LYS A 29 11.54 7.51 31.11
CA LYS A 29 12.54 7.95 32.09
C LYS A 29 12.21 7.34 33.46
N PRO A 30 12.88 6.25 33.87
CA PRO A 30 12.60 5.62 35.15
C PRO A 30 13.08 6.51 36.31
N GLY A 31 12.43 6.40 37.48
CA GLY A 31 12.82 7.16 38.68
C GLY A 31 14.24 6.83 39.20
N LYS A 32 14.75 5.65 38.84
CA LYS A 32 16.16 5.24 38.99
C LYS A 32 16.59 4.47 37.74
N GLY A 33 17.75 4.78 37.18
CA GLY A 33 18.31 4.12 35.99
C GLY A 33 18.41 5.04 34.76
N THR A 34 18.94 4.50 33.67
CA THR A 34 19.07 5.21 32.38
C THR A 34 17.72 5.24 31.65
N ALA A 35 17.45 6.34 30.95
CA ALA A 35 16.28 6.41 30.08
C ALA A 35 16.41 5.43 28.89
N PHE A 36 15.27 5.02 28.36
CA PHE A 36 15.18 4.14 27.21
C PHE A 36 13.93 4.46 26.39
N THR A 37 13.96 4.08 25.11
CA THR A 37 12.82 4.20 24.21
C THR A 37 12.35 2.80 23.84
N LYS A 38 11.10 2.48 24.14
CA LYS A 38 10.44 1.27 23.62
C LYS A 38 9.82 1.63 22.28
N CYS A 39 10.11 0.88 21.21
CA CYS A 39 9.40 1.04 19.95
C CYS A 39 8.77 -0.25 19.50
N ARG A 40 7.59 -0.11 18.91
CA ARG A 40 6.96 -1.12 18.07
C ARG A 40 7.36 -0.80 16.64
N ILE A 41 8.05 -1.73 15.97
CA ILE A 41 8.55 -1.55 14.61
C ILE A 41 7.96 -2.63 13.69
N LYS A 42 7.75 -2.29 12.42
CA LYS A 42 7.21 -3.19 11.39
C LYS A 42 8.28 -3.44 10.32
N ASN A 43 8.57 -4.70 10.02
CA ASN A 43 9.47 -5.09 8.93
C ASN A 43 8.84 -4.67 7.60
N LEU A 44 9.60 -3.95 6.77
CA LEU A 44 9.11 -3.43 5.49
C LEU A 44 9.05 -4.50 4.40
N ILE A 45 9.75 -5.62 4.54
CA ILE A 45 9.72 -6.75 3.60
C ILE A 45 8.65 -7.76 4.01
N THR A 46 8.68 -8.21 5.27
CA THR A 46 7.81 -9.31 5.74
C THR A 46 6.50 -8.84 6.38
N GLY A 47 6.38 -7.54 6.67
CA GLY A 47 5.22 -6.98 7.38
C GLY A 47 5.14 -7.36 8.87
N SER A 48 6.03 -8.21 9.38
CA SER A 48 6.07 -8.64 10.77
C SER A 48 6.29 -7.47 11.73
N VAL A 49 5.70 -7.53 12.91
CA VAL A 49 5.80 -6.48 13.92
C VAL A 49 6.55 -7.01 15.13
N LEU A 50 7.56 -6.27 15.59
CA LEU A 50 8.33 -6.60 16.78
C LEU A 50 8.42 -5.39 17.73
N GLU A 51 8.64 -5.69 19.00
CA GLU A 51 8.96 -4.69 20.00
C GLU A 51 10.45 -4.73 20.32
N ARG A 52 11.11 -3.58 20.25
CA ARG A 52 12.52 -3.44 20.59
C ARG A 52 12.72 -2.23 21.48
N THR A 53 13.68 -2.32 22.40
CA THR A 53 14.01 -1.25 23.34
C THR A 53 15.42 -0.76 23.06
N TRP A 54 15.56 0.55 22.86
CA TRP A 54 16.84 1.22 22.69
C TRP A 54 17.21 2.00 23.95
N ARG A 55 18.46 1.86 24.41
CA ARG A 55 18.99 2.68 25.51
C ARG A 55 19.50 4.00 24.94
N SER A 56 19.47 5.09 25.71
CA SER A 56 19.78 6.44 25.22
C SER A 56 21.12 6.67 24.51
N ASN A 57 22.07 5.73 24.60
CA ASN A 57 23.39 5.84 23.99
C ASN A 57 23.62 4.81 22.85
N GLU A 58 22.59 4.06 22.46
CA GLU A 58 22.67 3.10 21.35
C GLU A 58 22.57 3.85 20.01
N SER A 59 23.48 3.53 19.09
CA SER A 59 23.44 4.06 17.72
C SER A 59 22.39 3.33 16.90
N ILE A 60 21.65 4.08 16.09
CA ILE A 60 20.59 3.55 15.24
C ILE A 60 21.02 3.72 13.79
N GLU A 61 21.02 2.61 13.06
CA GLU A 61 21.26 2.63 11.62
C GLU A 61 19.97 2.97 10.88
N LEU A 62 20.08 3.83 9.88
CA LEU A 62 18.95 4.19 9.02
C LEU A 62 18.88 3.20 7.87
N ALA A 63 17.67 2.76 7.53
CA ALA A 63 17.49 1.96 6.33
C ALA A 63 17.66 2.86 5.10
N ASN A 64 18.46 2.42 4.14
CA ASN A 64 18.62 3.10 2.86
C ASN A 64 17.37 2.85 2.00
N THR A 65 16.37 3.70 2.18
CA THR A 65 15.09 3.59 1.49
C THR A 65 14.75 4.83 0.70
N GLU A 66 14.11 4.62 -0.44
CA GLU A 66 13.71 5.67 -1.37
C GLU A 66 12.29 5.42 -1.85
N ASN A 67 11.45 6.45 -1.91
CA ASN A 67 10.14 6.34 -2.54
C ASN A 67 10.26 6.92 -3.95
N ARG A 68 9.90 6.13 -4.96
CA ARG A 68 9.91 6.55 -6.36
C ARG A 68 8.49 6.52 -6.92
N LYS A 69 8.17 7.51 -7.76
CA LYS A 69 6.90 7.54 -8.48
C LYS A 69 7.01 6.67 -9.72
N MET A 70 6.26 5.57 -9.71
CA MET A 70 6.32 4.57 -10.76
C MET A 70 4.96 4.43 -11.43
N GLU A 71 4.97 4.16 -12.73
CA GLU A 71 3.80 3.93 -13.53
C GLU A 71 3.69 2.44 -13.85
N PHE A 72 2.56 1.81 -13.51
CA PHE A 72 2.32 0.43 -13.85
C PHE A 72 2.15 0.26 -15.37
N LEU A 73 2.89 -0.66 -15.97
CA LEU A 73 2.84 -0.92 -17.41
C LEU A 73 1.98 -2.16 -17.74
N TYR A 74 2.38 -3.33 -17.24
CA TYR A 74 1.71 -4.60 -17.50
C TYR A 74 2.16 -5.68 -16.51
N SER A 75 1.43 -6.80 -16.47
CA SER A 75 1.81 -8.01 -15.73
C SER A 75 2.58 -8.97 -16.63
N GLU A 76 3.61 -9.62 -16.08
CA GLU A 76 4.45 -10.61 -16.77
C GLU A 76 4.65 -11.82 -15.85
N GLY A 77 3.85 -12.88 -16.04
CA GLY A 77 3.90 -14.06 -15.18
C GLY A 77 3.53 -13.73 -13.74
N GLU A 78 4.47 -13.94 -12.82
CA GLU A 78 4.33 -13.64 -11.37
C GLU A 78 4.84 -12.25 -10.99
N HIS A 79 5.25 -11.44 -11.97
CA HIS A 79 5.79 -10.11 -11.76
C HIS A 79 4.89 -9.02 -12.37
N PHE A 80 5.01 -7.82 -11.83
CA PHE A 80 4.37 -6.61 -12.34
C PHE A 80 5.46 -5.64 -12.77
N VAL A 81 5.38 -5.16 -14.01
CA VAL A 81 6.37 -4.26 -14.59
C VAL A 81 5.93 -2.82 -14.37
N PHE A 82 6.81 -2.05 -13.73
CA PHE A 82 6.62 -0.63 -13.46
C PHE A 82 7.72 0.19 -14.13
N MET A 83 7.40 1.40 -14.56
CA MET A 83 8.34 2.36 -15.13
C MET A 83 8.54 3.54 -14.19
N ASP A 84 9.78 3.87 -13.90
CA ASP A 84 10.13 5.10 -13.18
C ASP A 84 9.78 6.32 -14.04
N ARG A 85 9.03 7.28 -13.48
CA ARG A 85 8.56 8.45 -14.23
C ARG A 85 9.63 9.52 -14.44
N GLU A 86 10.74 9.45 -13.72
CA GLU A 86 11.88 10.36 -13.84
C GLU A 86 12.97 9.77 -14.75
N THR A 87 13.31 8.49 -14.57
CA THR A 87 14.41 7.85 -15.31
C THR A 87 13.96 7.02 -16.52
N TYR A 88 12.66 6.69 -16.62
CA TYR A 88 12.10 5.76 -17.60
C TYR A 88 12.65 4.32 -17.53
N GLU A 89 13.35 3.99 -16.44
CA GLU A 89 13.82 2.64 -16.17
C GLU A 89 12.66 1.74 -15.75
N GLN A 90 12.71 0.48 -16.18
CA GLN A 90 11.68 -0.52 -15.84
C GLN A 90 12.16 -1.40 -14.70
N PHE A 91 11.25 -1.68 -13.78
CA PHE A 91 11.49 -2.51 -12.61
C PHE A 91 10.42 -3.59 -12.51
N HIS A 92 10.86 -4.77 -12.12
CA HIS A 92 9.99 -5.91 -11.86
C HIS A 92 9.66 -5.92 -10.37
N VAL A 93 8.37 -5.94 -10.04
CA VAL A 93 7.87 -6.03 -8.68
C VAL A 93 7.20 -7.39 -8.52
N GLU A 94 7.63 -8.14 -7.50
CA GLU A 94 7.05 -9.45 -7.16
C GLU A 94 5.58 -9.31 -6.74
N ALA A 95 4.74 -10.27 -7.12
CA ALA A 95 3.34 -10.32 -6.69
C ALA A 95 3.18 -10.27 -5.16
N GLU A 96 4.11 -10.88 -4.42
CA GLU A 96 4.12 -10.87 -2.96
C GLU A 96 4.26 -9.47 -2.35
N VAL A 97 4.95 -8.56 -3.05
CA VAL A 97 5.15 -7.16 -2.59
C VAL A 97 3.88 -6.33 -2.75
N LEU A 98 3.08 -6.63 -3.78
CA LEU A 98 1.77 -6.00 -4.01
C LEU A 98 0.66 -6.64 -3.17
N GLY A 99 0.74 -7.95 -2.96
CA GLY A 99 -0.28 -8.74 -2.30
C GLY A 99 -1.67 -8.52 -2.91
N ASP A 100 -2.65 -8.29 -2.04
CA ASP A 100 -4.05 -8.06 -2.37
C ASP A 100 -4.30 -6.82 -3.22
N ASP A 101 -3.39 -5.84 -3.22
CA ASP A 101 -3.56 -4.58 -3.95
C ASP A 101 -3.30 -4.73 -5.46
N SER A 102 -2.70 -5.84 -5.88
CA SER A 102 -2.51 -6.19 -7.30
C SER A 102 -3.81 -6.16 -8.11
N ARG A 103 -4.96 -6.48 -7.48
CA ARG A 103 -6.28 -6.46 -8.12
C ARG A 103 -6.74 -5.04 -8.54
N TRP A 104 -6.07 -4.02 -8.02
CA TRP A 104 -6.36 -2.61 -8.30
C TRP A 104 -5.39 -1.98 -9.32
N LEU A 105 -4.46 -2.76 -9.89
CA LEU A 105 -3.54 -2.26 -10.91
C LEU A 105 -4.23 -2.16 -12.27
N ILE A 106 -4.19 -0.98 -12.86
CA ILE A 106 -4.61 -0.70 -14.25
C ILE A 106 -3.45 -0.04 -14.99
N ASP A 107 -3.36 -0.29 -16.28
CA ASP A 107 -2.32 0.30 -17.13
C ASP A 107 -2.23 1.82 -16.93
N ASN A 108 -1.01 2.32 -16.84
CA ASN A 108 -0.67 3.73 -16.58
C ASN A 108 -1.05 4.24 -15.17
N LEU A 109 -1.38 3.35 -14.22
CA LEU A 109 -1.61 3.74 -12.82
C LEU A 109 -0.30 4.21 -12.20
N VAL A 110 -0.29 5.45 -11.71
CA VAL A 110 0.83 6.01 -10.97
C VAL A 110 0.75 5.59 -9.51
N THR A 111 1.83 5.00 -9.01
CA THR A 111 1.98 4.48 -7.65
C THR A 111 3.27 5.00 -7.02
N ASP A 112 3.37 4.95 -5.70
CA ASP A 112 4.61 5.23 -4.98
C ASP A 112 5.25 3.88 -4.58
N VAL A 113 6.43 3.57 -5.11
CA VAL A 113 7.15 2.32 -4.82
C VAL A 113 8.29 2.61 -3.84
N LEU A 114 8.30 1.87 -2.73
CA LEU A 114 9.34 1.92 -1.73
C LEU A 114 10.47 0.97 -2.13
N PHE A 115 11.65 1.53 -2.36
CA PHE A 115 12.89 0.79 -2.57
C PHE A 115 13.69 0.68 -1.29
N PHE A 116 14.36 -0.45 -1.11
CA PHE A 116 15.41 -0.67 -0.13
C PHE A 116 16.62 -1.27 -0.83
N ASN A 117 17.76 -0.55 -0.83
CA ASN A 117 18.96 -0.95 -1.58
C ASN A 117 18.63 -1.35 -3.03
N GLU A 118 17.90 -0.50 -3.75
CA GLU A 118 17.48 -0.69 -5.16
C GLU A 118 16.50 -1.86 -5.40
N LYS A 119 16.06 -2.55 -4.35
CA LYS A 119 15.01 -3.58 -4.46
C LYS A 119 13.65 -3.01 -4.07
N PRO A 120 12.58 -3.22 -4.86
CA PRO A 120 11.24 -2.85 -4.45
C PRO A 120 10.80 -3.72 -3.27
N VAL A 121 10.37 -3.09 -2.18
CA VAL A 121 9.92 -3.76 -0.95
C VAL A 121 8.50 -3.37 -0.54
N GLY A 122 7.88 -2.42 -1.22
CA GLY A 122 6.48 -2.08 -1.01
C GLY A 122 5.94 -1.21 -2.15
N VAL A 123 4.64 -1.32 -2.41
CA VAL A 123 3.94 -0.46 -3.35
C VAL A 123 2.77 0.19 -2.61
N GLU A 124 2.65 1.51 -2.72
CA GLU A 124 1.52 2.27 -2.22
C GLU A 124 0.69 2.77 -3.41
N LEU A 125 -0.53 2.24 -3.52
CA LEU A 125 -1.49 2.66 -4.53
C LEU A 125 -2.16 3.98 -4.11
N PRO A 126 -2.64 4.78 -5.07
CA PRO A 126 -3.56 5.87 -4.78
C PRO A 126 -4.75 5.36 -3.95
N THR A 127 -5.21 6.19 -3.01
CA THR A 127 -6.38 5.86 -2.17
C THR A 127 -7.63 5.57 -3.00
N PHE A 128 -7.73 6.19 -4.18
CA PHE A 128 -8.83 6.00 -5.09
C PHE A 128 -8.31 5.66 -6.49
N VAL A 129 -8.92 4.66 -7.10
CA VAL A 129 -8.68 4.26 -8.49
C VAL A 129 -9.97 4.32 -9.28
N GLU A 130 -9.87 4.64 -10.57
CA GLU A 130 -11.00 4.70 -11.48
C GLU A 130 -10.96 3.48 -12.40
N MET A 131 -12.00 2.66 -12.36
CA MET A 131 -12.06 1.42 -13.14
C MET A 131 -13.38 1.29 -13.88
N GLN A 132 -13.30 0.74 -15.10
CA GLN A 132 -14.48 0.42 -15.89
C GLN A 132 -15.07 -0.92 -15.46
N ILE A 133 -16.40 -0.99 -15.44
CA ILE A 133 -17.13 -2.25 -15.30
C ILE A 133 -17.15 -2.97 -16.65
N VAL A 134 -16.64 -4.19 -16.67
CA VAL A 134 -16.69 -5.06 -17.86
C VAL A 134 -17.88 -6.00 -17.82
N HIS A 135 -18.42 -6.31 -16.64
CA HIS A 135 -19.59 -7.17 -16.51
C HIS A 135 -20.40 -6.91 -15.23
N CYS A 136 -21.72 -6.83 -15.31
CA CYS A 136 -22.63 -6.83 -14.16
C CYS A 136 -24.06 -7.20 -14.57
N GLU A 137 -24.81 -7.87 -13.70
CA GLU A 137 -26.21 -8.20 -13.99
C GLU A 137 -27.10 -6.95 -14.06
N PRO A 138 -28.16 -6.93 -14.89
CA PRO A 138 -29.14 -5.85 -14.90
C PRO A 138 -29.80 -5.70 -13.52
N GLY A 139 -29.91 -4.47 -13.01
CA GLY A 139 -30.61 -4.21 -11.75
C GLY A 139 -32.09 -4.54 -11.87
N VAL A 140 -32.60 -5.48 -11.07
CA VAL A 140 -34.03 -5.83 -11.07
C VAL A 140 -34.80 -4.74 -10.32
N ARG A 141 -35.60 -3.95 -11.04
CA ARG A 141 -36.42 -2.84 -10.48
C ARG A 141 -37.38 -3.23 -9.35
N GLY A 142 -37.60 -4.53 -9.12
CA GLY A 142 -38.47 -5.03 -8.05
C GLY A 142 -37.78 -5.13 -6.68
N ASP A 143 -36.46 -5.00 -6.63
CA ASP A 143 -35.68 -5.08 -5.39
C ASP A 143 -35.59 -3.68 -4.75
N THR A 144 -36.71 -3.22 -4.17
CA THR A 144 -36.88 -1.88 -3.58
C THR A 144 -36.39 -1.79 -2.13
N ALA A 145 -35.63 -2.77 -1.66
CA ALA A 145 -34.93 -2.64 -0.39
C ALA A 145 -33.90 -1.50 -0.50
N THR A 146 -34.07 -0.45 0.31
CA THR A 146 -33.08 0.62 0.46
C THR A 146 -31.70 0.00 0.76
N GLY A 147 -30.73 0.22 -0.13
CA GLY A 147 -29.37 -0.29 0.03
C GLY A 147 -29.07 -1.60 -0.70
N ALA A 148 -29.95 -2.08 -1.58
CA ALA A 148 -29.64 -3.22 -2.45
C ALA A 148 -28.40 -2.94 -3.31
N SER A 149 -27.47 -3.89 -3.33
CA SER A 149 -26.24 -3.87 -4.11
C SER A 149 -26.14 -5.13 -4.95
N LYS A 150 -25.38 -5.05 -6.03
CA LYS A 150 -25.09 -6.17 -6.92
C LYS A 150 -23.58 -6.27 -7.17
N PRO A 151 -23.05 -7.47 -7.43
CA PRO A 151 -21.66 -7.61 -7.84
C PRO A 151 -21.44 -7.05 -9.25
N ALA A 152 -20.32 -6.36 -9.44
CA ALA A 152 -19.82 -5.93 -10.74
C ALA A 152 -18.35 -6.32 -10.89
N THR A 153 -18.00 -6.85 -12.07
CA THR A 153 -16.63 -7.21 -12.44
C THR A 153 -15.98 -6.03 -13.16
N LEU A 154 -14.79 -5.66 -12.70
CA LEU A 154 -13.99 -4.56 -13.21
C LEU A 154 -13.03 -5.04 -14.30
N ILE A 155 -12.41 -4.10 -15.02
CA ILE A 155 -11.45 -4.40 -16.10
C ILE A 155 -10.25 -5.26 -15.65
N THR A 156 -9.88 -5.19 -14.37
CA THR A 156 -8.83 -6.01 -13.77
C THR A 156 -9.28 -7.43 -13.41
N GLY A 157 -10.58 -7.73 -13.55
CA GLY A 157 -11.20 -8.96 -13.05
C GLY A 157 -11.66 -8.89 -11.59
N ALA A 158 -11.30 -7.83 -10.85
CA ALA A 158 -11.77 -7.63 -9.48
C ALA A 158 -13.31 -7.47 -9.42
N THR A 159 -13.94 -8.06 -8.41
CA THR A 159 -15.39 -7.93 -8.17
C THR A 159 -15.66 -6.96 -7.03
N VAL A 160 -16.56 -6.00 -7.23
CA VAL A 160 -16.98 -5.01 -6.23
C VAL A 160 -18.51 -4.96 -6.11
N GLN A 161 -19.01 -4.61 -4.92
CA GLN A 161 -20.45 -4.39 -4.71
C GLN A 161 -20.81 -2.96 -5.14
N VAL A 162 -21.78 -2.84 -6.04
CA VAL A 162 -22.22 -1.56 -6.61
C VAL A 162 -23.73 -1.38 -6.48
N PRO A 163 -24.25 -0.15 -6.46
CA PRO A 163 -25.69 0.09 -6.47
C PRO A 163 -26.38 -0.50 -7.71
N LEU A 164 -27.64 -0.93 -7.57
CA LEU A 164 -28.41 -1.57 -8.65
C LEU A 164 -28.50 -0.75 -9.95
N PHE A 165 -28.42 0.58 -9.86
CA PHE A 165 -28.56 1.49 -11.00
C PHE A 165 -27.31 1.56 -11.89
N VAL A 166 -26.17 1.06 -11.41
CA VAL A 166 -24.91 1.06 -12.15
C VAL A 166 -24.96 0.03 -13.28
N ASN A 167 -24.40 0.33 -14.45
CA ASN A 167 -24.48 -0.54 -15.62
C ASN A 167 -23.10 -0.88 -16.19
N GLU A 168 -23.03 -1.94 -16.98
CA GLU A 168 -21.83 -2.31 -17.73
C GLU A 168 -21.32 -1.13 -18.59
N GLY A 169 -19.99 -1.00 -18.68
CA GLY A 169 -19.33 0.09 -19.40
C GLY A 169 -19.18 1.40 -18.62
N GLU A 170 -19.86 1.56 -17.48
CA GLU A 170 -19.68 2.72 -16.59
C GLU A 170 -18.34 2.67 -15.85
N TRP A 171 -17.83 3.86 -15.49
CA TRP A 171 -16.60 4.02 -14.71
C TRP A 171 -16.92 4.29 -13.25
N LEU A 172 -16.19 3.63 -12.37
CA LEU A 172 -16.37 3.71 -10.92
C LEU A 172 -15.08 4.18 -10.27
N LYS A 173 -15.24 4.99 -9.24
CA LYS A 173 -14.19 5.29 -8.28
C LYS A 173 -14.29 4.30 -7.13
N ILE A 174 -13.17 3.66 -6.81
CA ILE A 174 -13.07 2.61 -5.80
C ILE A 174 -12.02 3.02 -4.77
N ASP A 175 -12.30 2.80 -3.49
CA ASP A 175 -11.32 2.95 -2.42
C ASP A 175 -10.43 1.70 -2.38
N THR A 176 -9.13 1.84 -2.64
CA THR A 176 -8.18 0.71 -2.72
C THR A 176 -7.97 0.02 -1.37
N ARG A 177 -8.24 0.72 -0.26
CA ARG A 177 -8.01 0.21 1.10
C ARG A 177 -9.15 -0.69 1.58
N THR A 178 -10.38 -0.39 1.16
CA THR A 178 -11.58 -1.16 1.54
C THR A 178 -12.13 -2.01 0.40
N GLY A 179 -11.78 -1.70 -0.85
CA GLY A 179 -12.35 -2.30 -2.05
C GLY A 179 -13.79 -1.86 -2.32
N GLU A 180 -14.26 -0.78 -1.68
CA GLU A 180 -15.64 -0.33 -1.77
C GLU A 180 -15.85 0.66 -2.91
N TYR A 181 -17.03 0.57 -3.53
CA TYR A 181 -17.54 1.59 -4.43
C TYR A 181 -17.69 2.93 -3.69
N VAL A 182 -17.14 4.00 -4.27
CA VAL A 182 -17.27 5.37 -3.75
C VAL A 182 -18.32 6.13 -4.55
N GLU A 183 -18.11 6.26 -5.85
CA GLU A 183 -18.98 7.02 -6.75
C GLU A 183 -18.83 6.56 -8.20
N ARG A 184 -19.84 6.88 -9.02
CA ARG A 184 -19.77 6.73 -10.47
C ARG A 184 -19.09 7.95 -11.07
N VAL A 185 -18.07 7.72 -11.89
CA VAL A 185 -17.29 8.76 -12.57
C VAL A 185 -17.85 8.98 -13.97
N LYS A 186 -17.84 10.23 -14.44
CA LYS A 186 -18.10 10.57 -15.84
C LYS A 186 -16.75 10.78 -16.54
N LYS A 187 -16.46 9.96 -17.53
CA LYS A 187 -15.32 10.11 -18.45
C LYS A 187 -15.76 10.86 -19.69
#